data_AF-A0A7C3AEI4-F1
#
_entry.id   AF-A0A7C3AEI4-F1
#
_cell.length_a   1.000
_cell.length_b   1.000
_cell.length_c   1.000
_cell.angle_alpha   90.00
_cell.angle_beta   90.00
_cell.angle_gamma   90.00
#
_symmetry.space_group_name_H-M   'P 1'
#
loop_
_entity.id
_entity.type
_entity.pdbx_description
1 polymer ?
#
loop_
_entity_poly.entity_id
_entity_poly.type
_entity_poly.pdbx_seq_one_letter_code
_entity_poly.pdbx_strand_id
1 'polypeptide(L)'
;NTVLVSACDANQVAVESQKVGHGLLTYYLTKGLAGPADLNKDGVITVEEAATFARKHIKSDGYEQDPQLEGDYVGKSFVGAVETTIPYGLVKSVSGKTVKLSLGKKDDVVEGSIYTIFPSDATQLTGQGKGKVKIVSLSENKSLATLIDGAVSQGDKAVLYAKPITSSKLLIYLEDPITDEDSPLFKRFAGQLKSAMTSSLKKQRFIQLVDRNVVPDKFIKTWISKTDGGKMLKVRMKVINVNLNKSWQPYEIKSSPGKLAEAGRKLIEKATEDELKMGYVLKNLIAIKNPAQAFKINLSVDKEVYKIGDTVKITVQPERDCYITVLDITTSGKAYVLFPNQYEKENLVRAGQRFTIPSVGDYEIEVGGPPGIEMVKVIATTKPLDLGSLNPDDPNSPIKFFSSDNLFQLVDLPTKDLNLVPVNQWASESVTFKIGERNIYREEREPLILPMLE
;
A
#
# COMPACT_ATOMS: atom_id res chain seq x y z
N ASN A 1 -0.87 -37.06 -31.42
CA ASN A 1 -1.03 -36.65 -30.00
C ASN A 1 -0.58 -35.19 -29.83
N THR A 2 -1.04 -34.30 -30.71
CA THR A 2 -0.47 -32.95 -30.87
C THR A 2 -1.52 -31.91 -30.53
N VAL A 3 -1.12 -30.86 -29.82
CA VAL A 3 -1.93 -29.67 -29.57
C VAL A 3 -1.30 -28.50 -30.31
N LEU A 4 -2.10 -27.75 -31.05
CA LEU A 4 -1.67 -26.54 -31.73
C LEU A 4 -2.30 -25.34 -31.03
N VAL A 5 -1.45 -24.40 -30.60
CA VAL A 5 -1.88 -23.07 -30.14
C VAL A 5 -1.38 -22.05 -31.16
N SER A 6 -2.30 -21.41 -31.87
CA SER A 6 -1.95 -20.37 -32.84
C SER A 6 -2.21 -18.98 -32.27
N ALA A 7 -1.44 -18.00 -32.72
CA ALA A 7 -1.48 -16.63 -32.20
C ALA A 7 -2.82 -15.92 -32.46
N CYS A 8 -3.49 -16.23 -33.56
CA CYS A 8 -4.70 -15.54 -33.99
C CYS A 8 -5.56 -16.45 -34.89
N ASP A 9 -6.80 -16.03 -35.14
CA ASP A 9 -7.65 -16.60 -36.18
C ASP A 9 -7.08 -16.29 -37.58
N ALA A 10 -7.52 -17.04 -38.61
CA ALA A 10 -7.11 -16.88 -40.00
C ALA A 10 -7.39 -15.47 -40.55
N ASN A 11 -8.39 -14.76 -40.01
CA ASN A 11 -8.76 -13.40 -40.44
C ASN A 11 -8.16 -12.29 -39.56
N GLN A 12 -7.18 -12.60 -38.71
CA GLN A 12 -6.59 -11.67 -37.74
C GLN A 12 -5.07 -11.57 -37.91
N VAL A 13 -4.48 -10.52 -37.32
CA VAL A 13 -3.03 -10.32 -37.33
C VAL A 13 -2.44 -10.68 -35.96
N ALA A 14 -1.40 -11.50 -35.95
CA ALA A 14 -0.58 -11.73 -34.77
C ALA A 14 0.28 -10.49 -34.48
N VAL A 15 0.07 -9.88 -33.31
CA VAL A 15 0.71 -8.62 -32.92
C VAL A 15 1.98 -8.89 -32.12
N GLU A 16 3.09 -8.32 -32.60
CA GLU A 16 4.33 -8.13 -31.85
C GLU A 16 4.32 -6.74 -31.21
N SER A 17 4.19 -6.67 -29.89
CA SER A 17 3.99 -5.40 -29.20
C SER A 17 5.28 -4.90 -28.56
N GLN A 18 5.76 -3.75 -29.04
CA GLN A 18 6.92 -3.06 -28.45
C GLN A 18 6.69 -2.68 -26.98
N LYS A 19 5.42 -2.46 -26.58
CA LYS A 19 5.05 -2.12 -25.20
C LYS A 19 5.34 -3.25 -24.22
N VAL A 20 5.17 -4.51 -24.65
CA VAL A 20 5.38 -5.70 -23.80
C VAL A 20 6.64 -6.49 -24.18
N GLY A 21 7.32 -6.12 -25.26
CA GLY A 21 8.57 -6.73 -25.71
C GLY A 21 8.44 -8.15 -26.29
N HIS A 22 7.21 -8.58 -26.60
CA HIS A 22 6.87 -9.93 -27.05
C HIS A 22 5.63 -9.92 -27.96
N GLY A 23 5.43 -11.02 -28.69
CA GLY A 23 4.14 -11.35 -29.30
C GLY A 23 3.07 -11.54 -28.23
N LEU A 24 1.86 -11.04 -28.49
CA LEU A 24 0.78 -11.02 -27.48
C LEU A 24 0.43 -12.42 -26.95
N LEU A 25 0.33 -13.42 -27.82
CA LEU A 25 0.10 -14.80 -27.38
C LEU A 25 1.20 -15.25 -26.42
N THR A 26 2.47 -15.11 -26.81
CA THR A 26 3.63 -15.53 -26.00
C THR A 26 3.66 -14.83 -24.65
N TYR A 27 3.39 -13.52 -24.62
CA TYR A 27 3.34 -12.73 -23.40
C TYR A 27 2.28 -13.23 -22.41
N TYR A 28 1.03 -13.42 -22.86
CA TYR A 28 -0.02 -13.86 -21.92
C TYR A 28 0.01 -15.35 -21.63
N LEU A 29 0.50 -16.19 -22.54
CA LEU A 29 0.71 -17.61 -22.25
C LEU A 29 1.74 -17.77 -21.14
N THR A 30 2.90 -17.11 -21.24
CA THR A 30 3.95 -17.15 -20.20
C THR A 30 3.45 -16.57 -18.87
N LYS A 31 2.72 -15.44 -18.91
CA LYS A 31 2.10 -14.85 -17.72
C LYS A 31 1.05 -15.76 -17.07
N GLY A 32 0.27 -16.48 -17.87
CA GLY A 32 -0.73 -17.44 -17.39
C GLY A 32 -0.08 -18.66 -16.74
N LEU A 33 0.94 -19.22 -17.40
CA LEU A 33 1.71 -20.38 -16.92
C LEU A 33 2.45 -20.12 -15.61
N ALA A 34 2.65 -18.86 -15.22
CA ALA A 34 3.20 -18.50 -13.92
C ALA A 34 2.24 -18.73 -12.73
N GLY A 35 1.05 -19.30 -12.95
CA GLY A 35 0.03 -19.55 -11.91
C GLY A 35 -1.35 -18.94 -12.20
N PRO A 36 -1.46 -17.69 -12.68
CA PRO A 36 -2.75 -17.02 -12.89
C PRO A 36 -3.75 -17.72 -13.82
N ALA A 37 -3.28 -18.64 -14.66
CA ALA A 37 -4.11 -19.45 -15.55
C ALA A 37 -4.63 -20.74 -14.90
N ASP A 38 -4.34 -21.05 -13.64
CA ASP A 38 -5.07 -22.10 -12.91
C ASP A 38 -6.47 -21.56 -12.56
N LEU A 39 -7.44 -21.81 -13.45
CA LEU A 39 -8.76 -21.19 -13.38
C LEU A 39 -9.66 -21.95 -12.41
N ASN A 40 -9.49 -23.27 -12.32
CA ASN A 40 -10.25 -24.14 -11.43
C ASN A 40 -9.61 -24.29 -10.03
N LYS A 41 -8.37 -23.83 -9.85
CA LYS A 41 -7.57 -23.85 -8.61
C LYS A 41 -7.20 -25.25 -8.14
N ASP A 42 -6.97 -26.18 -9.06
CA ASP A 42 -6.57 -27.55 -8.75
C ASP A 42 -5.04 -27.74 -8.65
N GLY A 43 -4.26 -26.68 -8.90
CA GLY A 43 -2.79 -26.70 -8.85
C GLY A 43 -2.13 -27.16 -10.16
N VAL A 44 -2.92 -27.38 -11.22
CA VAL A 44 -2.45 -27.82 -12.53
C VAL A 44 -3.00 -26.89 -13.60
N ILE A 45 -2.12 -26.30 -14.41
CA ILE A 45 -2.56 -25.47 -15.54
C ILE A 45 -2.70 -26.33 -16.79
N THR A 46 -3.93 -26.49 -17.25
CA THR A 46 -4.22 -27.17 -18.52
C THR A 46 -3.92 -26.27 -19.72
N VAL A 47 -3.74 -26.89 -20.91
CA VAL A 47 -3.55 -26.13 -22.16
C VAL A 47 -4.78 -25.28 -22.47
N GLU A 48 -5.98 -25.77 -22.13
CA GLU A 48 -7.23 -25.04 -22.28
C GLU A 48 -7.28 -23.80 -21.39
N GLU A 49 -6.89 -23.91 -20.12
CA GLU A 49 -6.92 -22.77 -19.20
C GLU A 49 -5.88 -21.71 -19.55
N ALA A 50 -4.66 -22.12 -19.96
CA ALA A 50 -3.63 -21.18 -20.41
C ALA A 50 -4.08 -20.42 -21.68
N ALA A 51 -4.66 -21.12 -22.65
CA ALA A 51 -5.19 -20.49 -23.87
C ALA A 51 -6.36 -19.56 -23.54
N THR A 52 -7.26 -19.98 -22.64
CA THR A 52 -8.41 -19.17 -22.18
C THR A 52 -7.93 -17.91 -21.46
N PHE A 53 -6.94 -18.03 -20.59
CA PHE A 53 -6.30 -16.90 -19.92
C PHE A 53 -5.72 -15.92 -20.93
N ALA A 54 -4.98 -16.40 -21.92
CA ALA A 54 -4.37 -15.56 -22.95
C ALA A 54 -5.42 -14.81 -23.78
N ARG A 55 -6.43 -15.52 -24.33
CA ARG A 55 -7.53 -14.90 -25.10
C ARG A 55 -8.23 -13.80 -24.32
N LYS A 56 -8.55 -14.07 -23.04
CA LYS A 56 -9.24 -13.12 -22.17
C LYS A 56 -8.45 -11.82 -21.99
N HIS A 57 -7.14 -11.91 -21.74
CA HIS A 57 -6.33 -10.72 -21.49
C HIS A 57 -5.99 -9.95 -22.77
N ILE A 58 -5.78 -10.64 -23.90
CA ILE A 58 -5.58 -9.98 -25.20
C ILE A 58 -6.80 -9.14 -25.56
N LYS A 59 -8.02 -9.71 -25.43
CA LYS A 59 -9.28 -8.98 -25.66
C LYS A 59 -9.49 -7.86 -24.65
N SER A 60 -9.20 -8.10 -23.37
CA SER A 60 -9.34 -7.08 -22.32
C SER A 60 -8.41 -5.87 -22.54
N ASP A 61 -7.25 -6.10 -23.15
CA ASP A 61 -6.28 -5.04 -23.45
C ASP A 61 -6.56 -4.35 -24.80
N GLY A 62 -7.69 -4.66 -25.42
CA GLY A 62 -8.23 -3.96 -26.59
C GLY A 62 -7.69 -4.45 -27.93
N TYR A 63 -7.01 -5.60 -27.97
CA TYR A 63 -6.51 -6.16 -29.22
C TYR A 63 -7.57 -7.05 -29.88
N GLU A 64 -7.70 -6.94 -31.20
CA GLU A 64 -8.59 -7.77 -32.03
C GLU A 64 -8.02 -9.17 -32.31
N GLN A 65 -6.97 -9.58 -31.60
CA GLN A 65 -6.32 -10.88 -31.77
C GLN A 65 -7.00 -11.95 -30.88
N ASP A 66 -7.37 -13.08 -31.46
CA ASP A 66 -7.98 -14.22 -30.78
C ASP A 66 -7.17 -15.50 -31.03
N PRO A 67 -6.26 -15.88 -30.12
CA PRO A 67 -5.51 -17.13 -30.24
C PRO A 67 -6.41 -18.35 -30.44
N GLN A 68 -6.04 -19.30 -31.30
CA GLN A 68 -6.80 -20.54 -31.51
C GLN A 68 -6.15 -21.74 -30.81
N LEU A 69 -6.98 -22.71 -30.46
CA LEU A 69 -6.57 -23.96 -29.82
C LEU A 69 -7.18 -25.11 -30.61
N GLU A 70 -6.32 -25.95 -31.18
CA GLU A 70 -6.71 -27.04 -32.07
C GLU A 70 -6.03 -28.36 -31.69
N GLY A 71 -6.64 -29.46 -32.12
CA GLY A 71 -6.15 -30.81 -31.88
C GLY A 71 -6.74 -31.44 -30.61
N ASP A 72 -6.05 -32.43 -30.09
CA ASP A 72 -6.48 -33.20 -28.92
C ASP A 72 -5.88 -32.57 -27.66
N TYR A 73 -6.60 -31.63 -27.04
CA TYR A 73 -6.11 -30.84 -25.89
C TYR A 73 -6.84 -31.13 -24.56
N VAL A 74 -7.95 -31.87 -24.60
CA VAL A 74 -8.77 -32.13 -23.42
C VAL A 74 -7.98 -32.95 -22.40
N GLY A 75 -7.87 -32.43 -21.18
CA GLY A 75 -7.10 -33.07 -20.10
C GLY A 75 -5.58 -33.03 -20.29
N LYS A 76 -5.07 -32.29 -21.29
CA LYS A 76 -3.63 -32.09 -21.44
C LYS A 76 -3.16 -30.90 -20.64
N SER A 77 -2.16 -31.15 -19.80
CA SER A 77 -1.51 -30.13 -19.00
C SER A 77 -0.13 -29.84 -19.56
N PHE A 78 0.34 -28.61 -19.34
CA PHE A 78 1.78 -28.37 -19.45
C PHE A 78 2.46 -29.19 -18.33
N VAL A 79 3.55 -29.89 -18.65
CA VAL A 79 4.22 -30.80 -17.69
C VAL A 79 4.59 -30.06 -16.41
N GLY A 80 4.15 -30.58 -15.27
CA GLY A 80 4.60 -30.23 -13.91
C GLY A 80 3.48 -29.67 -13.04
N ALA A 81 3.37 -30.17 -11.80
CA ALA A 81 2.70 -29.42 -10.74
C ALA A 81 3.28 -28.01 -10.74
N VAL A 82 2.42 -26.99 -10.77
CA VAL A 82 2.88 -25.62 -10.60
C VAL A 82 3.24 -25.47 -9.13
N GLU A 83 4.43 -25.93 -8.74
CA GLU A 83 5.12 -25.23 -7.67
C GLU A 83 5.32 -23.82 -8.21
N THR A 84 4.50 -22.88 -7.75
CA THR A 84 4.67 -21.46 -8.03
C THR A 84 6.08 -21.09 -7.61
N THR A 85 7.04 -21.14 -8.54
CA THR A 85 8.41 -20.72 -8.25
C THR A 85 8.35 -19.22 -8.08
N ILE A 86 8.59 -18.79 -6.85
CA ILE A 86 8.56 -17.37 -6.52
C ILE A 86 9.68 -16.69 -7.31
N PRO A 87 9.39 -15.75 -8.23
CA PRO A 87 10.41 -15.10 -9.02
C PRO A 87 11.41 -14.40 -8.10
N TYR A 88 12.71 -14.60 -8.37
CA TYR A 88 13.78 -14.01 -7.58
C TYR A 88 14.91 -13.49 -8.45
N GLY A 89 15.55 -12.44 -7.94
CA GLY A 89 16.82 -11.92 -8.43
C GLY A 89 17.99 -12.53 -7.66
N LEU A 90 19.19 -12.41 -8.21
CA LEU A 90 20.41 -12.75 -7.50
C LEU A 90 21.09 -11.49 -6.99
N VAL A 91 21.58 -11.56 -5.75
CA VAL A 91 22.54 -10.58 -5.23
C VAL A 91 23.87 -10.79 -5.94
N LYS A 92 24.25 -9.82 -6.79
CA LYS A 92 25.47 -9.87 -7.59
C LYS A 92 26.70 -9.38 -6.84
N SER A 93 26.54 -8.42 -5.93
CA SER A 93 27.63 -7.92 -5.08
C SER A 93 27.08 -7.16 -3.88
N VAL A 94 27.82 -7.16 -2.78
CA VAL A 94 27.54 -6.39 -1.56
C VAL A 94 28.78 -5.57 -1.21
N SER A 95 28.60 -4.29 -0.90
CA SER A 95 29.66 -3.39 -0.43
C SER A 95 29.09 -2.45 0.63
N GLY A 96 29.40 -2.71 1.90
CA GLY A 96 28.74 -2.04 3.03
C GLY A 96 27.22 -2.24 2.99
N LYS A 97 26.46 -1.14 3.00
CA LYS A 97 25.00 -1.17 2.82
C LYS A 97 24.55 -1.21 1.35
N THR A 98 25.46 -1.14 0.38
CA THR A 98 25.12 -1.09 -1.04
C THR A 98 25.07 -2.49 -1.64
N VAL A 99 23.96 -2.83 -2.32
CA VAL A 99 23.69 -4.16 -2.87
C VAL A 99 23.35 -4.03 -4.35
N LYS A 100 23.95 -4.85 -5.22
CA LYS A 100 23.55 -4.94 -6.64
C LYS A 100 22.72 -6.19 -6.88
N LEU A 101 21.57 -6.05 -7.51
CA LEU A 101 20.69 -7.16 -7.88
C LEU A 101 20.69 -7.39 -9.40
N SER A 102 20.40 -8.63 -9.80
CA SER A 102 20.26 -9.05 -11.20
C SER A 102 18.88 -8.78 -11.80
N LEU A 103 18.12 -7.85 -11.23
CA LEU A 103 16.78 -7.50 -11.69
C LEU A 103 16.75 -6.02 -12.05
N GLY A 104 16.12 -5.66 -13.15
CA GLY A 104 15.94 -4.28 -13.63
C GLY A 104 14.53 -4.00 -14.15
N LYS A 105 14.38 -2.96 -14.99
CA LYS A 105 13.06 -2.56 -15.54
C LYS A 105 12.33 -3.70 -16.26
N LYS A 106 13.07 -4.54 -17.00
CA LYS A 106 12.48 -5.68 -17.73
C LYS A 106 11.87 -6.73 -16.81
N ASP A 107 12.37 -6.82 -15.59
CA ASP A 107 11.86 -7.70 -14.53
C ASP A 107 10.80 -7.00 -13.66
N ASP A 108 10.23 -5.88 -14.15
CA ASP A 108 9.18 -5.11 -13.50
C ASP A 108 9.61 -4.52 -12.13
N VAL A 109 10.92 -4.27 -11.98
CA VAL A 109 11.50 -3.60 -10.82
C VAL A 109 11.35 -2.09 -10.97
N VAL A 110 10.87 -1.45 -9.90
CA VAL A 110 10.74 0.01 -9.81
C VAL A 110 11.55 0.57 -8.64
N GLU A 111 12.02 1.81 -8.78
CA GLU A 111 12.83 2.48 -7.76
C GLU A 111 12.02 2.65 -6.47
N GLY A 112 12.59 2.23 -5.34
CA GLY A 112 11.91 2.18 -4.05
C GLY A 112 11.33 0.81 -3.69
N SER A 113 11.32 -0.17 -4.60
CA SER A 113 10.88 -1.54 -4.30
C SER A 113 11.70 -2.15 -3.17
N ILE A 114 11.06 -2.91 -2.31
CA ILE A 114 11.71 -3.66 -1.23
C ILE A 114 11.76 -5.13 -1.64
N TYR A 115 12.91 -5.75 -1.45
CA TYR A 115 13.13 -7.17 -1.67
C TYR A 115 13.54 -7.84 -0.36
N THR A 116 12.92 -8.98 -0.07
CA THR A 116 13.37 -9.88 1.00
C THR A 116 14.51 -10.74 0.48
N ILE A 117 15.56 -10.85 1.26
CA ILE A 117 16.74 -11.64 0.97
C ILE A 117 16.60 -13.02 1.60
N PHE A 118 16.86 -14.05 0.80
CA PHE A 118 16.91 -15.44 1.21
C PHE A 118 18.32 -15.99 0.95
N PRO A 119 18.79 -16.95 1.77
CA PRO A 119 20.03 -17.68 1.49
C PRO A 119 20.07 -18.23 0.06
N SER A 120 21.27 -18.31 -0.52
CA SER A 120 21.47 -18.80 -1.89
C SER A 120 20.96 -20.23 -2.11
N ASP A 121 21.00 -21.06 -1.07
CA ASP A 121 20.54 -22.45 -1.04
C ASP A 121 19.07 -22.61 -0.64
N ALA A 122 18.37 -21.52 -0.29
CA ALA A 122 16.97 -21.58 0.11
C ALA A 122 16.09 -22.13 -1.02
N THR A 123 15.37 -23.20 -0.72
CA THR A 123 14.37 -23.83 -1.61
C THR A 123 12.99 -23.20 -1.43
N GLN A 124 12.65 -22.80 -0.20
CA GLN A 124 11.42 -22.08 0.11
C GLN A 124 11.67 -20.58 0.21
N LEU A 125 11.02 -19.81 -0.66
CA LEU A 125 11.20 -18.36 -0.82
C LEU A 125 10.04 -17.55 -0.22
N THR A 126 9.48 -18.04 0.88
CA THR A 126 8.38 -17.41 1.62
C THR A 126 8.80 -17.09 3.05
N GLY A 127 8.18 -16.10 3.67
CA GLY A 127 8.42 -15.76 5.08
C GLY A 127 9.34 -14.55 5.26
N GLN A 128 10.00 -14.45 6.42
CA GLN A 128 10.72 -13.24 6.81
C GLN A 128 12.06 -13.03 6.08
N GLY A 129 12.69 -14.09 5.57
CA GLY A 129 14.03 -14.05 5.00
C GLY A 129 15.12 -13.70 6.04
N LYS A 130 16.35 -13.50 5.57
CA LYS A 130 17.52 -13.12 6.39
C LYS A 130 17.82 -11.61 6.39
N GLY A 131 17.19 -10.86 5.49
CA GLY A 131 17.37 -9.41 5.39
C GLY A 131 16.44 -8.78 4.36
N LYS A 132 16.49 -7.45 4.24
CA LYS A 132 15.72 -6.69 3.26
C LYS A 132 16.56 -5.60 2.63
N VAL A 133 16.35 -5.38 1.34
CA VAL A 133 17.00 -4.32 0.57
C VAL A 133 15.95 -3.45 -0.12
N LYS A 134 16.24 -2.15 -0.27
CA LYS A 134 15.39 -1.19 -0.98
C LYS A 134 16.09 -0.69 -2.23
N ILE A 135 15.43 -0.77 -3.40
CA ILE A 135 15.97 -0.27 -4.66
C ILE A 135 16.14 1.24 -4.59
N VAL A 136 17.33 1.72 -4.95
CA VAL A 136 17.73 3.14 -4.98
C VAL A 136 17.88 3.64 -6.41
N SER A 137 18.33 2.80 -7.34
CA SER A 137 18.38 3.12 -8.77
C SER A 137 18.42 1.83 -9.59
N LEU A 138 18.12 1.90 -10.89
CA LEU A 138 18.03 0.72 -11.74
C LEU A 138 18.26 1.03 -13.22
N SER A 139 18.72 0.02 -13.95
CA SER A 139 18.80 -0.01 -15.42
C SER A 139 17.85 -1.08 -15.97
N GLU A 140 17.94 -1.39 -17.26
CA GLU A 140 17.07 -2.39 -17.91
C GLU A 140 17.09 -3.77 -17.22
N ASN A 141 18.27 -4.25 -16.78
CA ASN A 141 18.44 -5.63 -16.30
C ASN A 141 19.11 -5.74 -14.91
N LYS A 142 19.39 -4.61 -14.25
CA LYS A 142 20.10 -4.57 -12.96
C LYS A 142 19.56 -3.44 -12.11
N SER A 143 19.73 -3.58 -10.79
CA SER A 143 19.37 -2.55 -9.83
C SER A 143 20.42 -2.40 -8.75
N LEU A 144 20.51 -1.18 -8.23
CA LEU A 144 21.26 -0.82 -7.05
C LEU A 144 20.28 -0.64 -5.90
N ALA A 145 20.57 -1.25 -4.77
CA ALA A 145 19.74 -1.25 -3.58
C ALA A 145 20.56 -0.91 -2.34
N THR A 146 19.88 -0.49 -1.28
CA THR A 146 20.45 -0.28 0.05
C THR A 146 19.90 -1.31 1.03
N LEU A 147 20.76 -1.87 1.88
CA LEU A 147 20.38 -2.77 2.97
C LEU A 147 19.64 -1.97 4.05
N ILE A 148 18.39 -2.34 4.30
CA ILE A 148 17.51 -1.66 5.26
C ILE A 148 17.22 -2.50 6.51
N ASP A 149 17.44 -3.81 6.46
CA ASP A 149 17.21 -4.73 7.58
C ASP A 149 18.01 -6.03 7.40
N GLY A 150 18.44 -6.64 8.50
CA GLY A 150 19.11 -7.94 8.53
C GLY A 150 20.45 -8.01 7.77
N ALA A 151 20.70 -9.15 7.14
CA ALA A 151 21.97 -9.47 6.46
C ALA A 151 21.77 -9.80 4.98
N VAL A 152 22.84 -9.61 4.19
CA VAL A 152 22.86 -9.91 2.76
C VAL A 152 24.26 -10.36 2.34
N SER A 153 24.33 -11.35 1.47
CA SER A 153 25.55 -11.96 0.96
C SER A 153 25.46 -12.10 -0.56
N GLN A 154 26.61 -12.07 -1.24
CA GLN A 154 26.65 -12.35 -2.68
C GLN A 154 26.12 -13.76 -2.97
N GLY A 155 25.31 -13.90 -4.02
CA GLY A 155 24.67 -15.16 -4.41
C GLY A 155 23.31 -15.41 -3.75
N ASP A 156 22.94 -14.65 -2.72
CA ASP A 156 21.61 -14.73 -2.12
C ASP A 156 20.50 -14.44 -3.13
N LYS A 157 19.31 -14.96 -2.85
CA LYS A 157 18.10 -14.76 -3.64
C LYS A 157 17.32 -13.55 -3.11
N ALA A 158 16.88 -12.68 -4.00
CA ALA A 158 16.11 -11.48 -3.69
C ALA A 158 14.70 -11.62 -4.25
N VAL A 159 13.71 -11.70 -3.37
CA VAL A 159 12.29 -11.87 -3.72
C VAL A 159 11.57 -10.56 -3.49
N LEU A 160 10.74 -10.14 -4.45
CA LEU A 160 9.96 -8.91 -4.31
C LEU A 160 9.09 -9.01 -3.05
N TYR A 161 9.31 -8.10 -2.11
CA TYR A 161 8.54 -7.99 -0.88
C TYR A 161 7.42 -6.96 -1.03
N ALA A 162 7.76 -5.77 -1.55
CA ALA A 162 6.80 -4.70 -1.78
C ALA A 162 7.26 -3.81 -2.93
N LYS A 163 6.33 -3.37 -3.77
CA LYS A 163 6.59 -2.26 -4.70
C LYS A 163 6.28 -0.94 -3.99
N PRO A 164 7.02 0.13 -4.31
CA PRO A 164 6.72 1.47 -3.84
C PRO A 164 5.39 1.86 -4.46
N ILE A 165 4.48 2.39 -3.64
CA ILE A 165 3.23 2.85 -4.18
C ILE A 165 3.43 4.23 -4.79
N THR A 166 3.37 4.31 -6.12
CA THR A 166 3.64 5.53 -6.90
C THR A 166 2.38 6.35 -7.20
N SER A 167 1.19 5.78 -7.03
CA SER A 167 -0.07 6.51 -7.21
C SER A 167 -0.29 7.47 -6.04
N SER A 168 -0.72 8.70 -6.32
CA SER A 168 -1.22 9.62 -5.28
C SER A 168 -2.56 9.15 -4.70
N LYS A 169 -3.33 8.31 -5.41
CA LYS A 169 -4.57 7.71 -4.90
C LYS A 169 -4.28 6.51 -4.01
N LEU A 170 -5.15 6.24 -3.04
CA LEU A 170 -5.11 5.02 -2.23
C LEU A 170 -5.57 3.83 -3.07
N LEU A 171 -4.64 2.92 -3.38
CA LEU A 171 -4.86 1.71 -4.14
C LEU A 171 -5.53 0.67 -3.24
N ILE A 172 -6.74 0.25 -3.61
CA ILE A 172 -7.49 -0.76 -2.87
C ILE A 172 -7.80 -1.94 -3.78
N TYR A 173 -7.48 -3.14 -3.31
CA TYR A 173 -7.98 -4.37 -3.90
C TYR A 173 -9.14 -4.90 -3.05
N LEU A 174 -10.30 -5.11 -3.69
CA LEU A 174 -11.49 -5.69 -3.07
C LEU A 174 -11.66 -7.13 -3.58
N GLU A 175 -11.51 -8.10 -2.68
CA GLU A 175 -11.71 -9.51 -3.02
C GLU A 175 -13.17 -9.86 -3.28
N ASP A 176 -13.38 -11.01 -3.91
CA ASP A 176 -14.69 -11.66 -3.91
C ASP A 176 -15.09 -12.04 -2.47
N PRO A 177 -16.32 -11.72 -2.02
CA PRO A 177 -16.79 -12.13 -0.72
C PRO A 177 -16.75 -13.65 -0.57
N ILE A 178 -16.19 -14.10 0.56
CA ILE A 178 -16.15 -15.51 0.93
C ILE A 178 -17.50 -15.87 1.54
N THR A 179 -18.08 -16.98 1.12
CA THR A 179 -19.38 -17.47 1.60
C THR A 179 -19.20 -18.80 2.32
N ASP A 180 -19.91 -19.00 3.43
CA ASP A 180 -19.87 -20.26 4.18
C ASP A 180 -20.53 -21.44 3.44
N GLU A 181 -21.27 -21.15 2.37
CA GLU A 181 -21.95 -22.14 1.53
C GLU A 181 -21.66 -21.85 0.06
N ASP A 182 -21.34 -22.91 -0.71
CA ASP A 182 -21.25 -22.84 -2.17
C ASP A 182 -22.62 -23.15 -2.78
N SER A 183 -23.49 -22.12 -2.85
CA SER A 183 -24.80 -22.23 -3.50
C SER A 183 -25.12 -21.05 -4.40
N PRO A 184 -25.99 -21.22 -5.41
CA PRO A 184 -26.38 -20.13 -6.32
C PRO A 184 -26.93 -18.89 -5.59
N LEU A 185 -27.60 -19.11 -4.46
CA LEU A 185 -28.11 -18.03 -3.61
C LEU A 185 -26.97 -17.23 -2.96
N PHE A 186 -25.99 -17.91 -2.37
CA PHE A 186 -24.83 -17.24 -1.75
C PHE A 186 -23.93 -16.55 -2.78
N LYS A 187 -23.80 -17.12 -3.99
CA LYS A 187 -23.13 -16.44 -5.12
C LYS A 187 -23.82 -15.13 -5.49
N ARG A 188 -25.16 -15.10 -5.50
CA ARG A 188 -25.93 -13.86 -5.72
C ARG A 188 -25.73 -12.84 -4.60
N PHE A 189 -25.74 -13.29 -3.34
CA PHE A 189 -25.46 -12.44 -2.18
C PHE A 189 -24.06 -11.82 -2.23
N ALA A 190 -23.04 -12.62 -2.54
CA ALA A 190 -21.67 -12.14 -2.74
C ALA A 190 -21.59 -11.09 -3.87
N GLY A 191 -22.25 -11.34 -5.00
CA GLY A 191 -22.32 -10.39 -6.12
C GLY A 191 -22.98 -9.05 -5.75
N GLN A 192 -24.11 -9.09 -5.02
CA GLN A 192 -24.80 -7.89 -4.54
C GLN A 192 -23.92 -7.08 -3.58
N LEU A 193 -23.30 -7.75 -2.61
CA LEU A 193 -22.39 -7.13 -1.65
C LEU A 193 -21.19 -6.49 -2.36
N LYS A 194 -20.51 -7.25 -3.24
CA LYS A 194 -19.32 -6.78 -3.97
C LYS A 194 -19.65 -5.58 -4.86
N SER A 195 -20.77 -5.62 -5.58
CA SER A 195 -21.20 -4.51 -6.43
C SER A 195 -21.41 -3.23 -5.62
N ALA A 196 -22.15 -3.33 -4.51
CA ALA A 196 -22.41 -2.19 -3.63
C ALA A 196 -21.13 -1.60 -3.03
N MET A 197 -20.24 -2.45 -2.52
CA MET A 197 -18.95 -2.03 -1.97
C MET A 197 -18.05 -1.38 -3.03
N THR A 198 -18.00 -1.96 -4.23
CA THR A 198 -17.25 -1.42 -5.37
C THR A 198 -17.76 -0.03 -5.74
N SER A 199 -19.08 0.15 -5.84
CA SER A 199 -19.67 1.47 -6.11
C SER A 199 -19.37 2.48 -5.01
N SER A 200 -19.43 2.09 -3.73
CA SER A 200 -19.07 2.97 -2.61
C SER A 200 -17.61 3.40 -2.65
N LEU A 201 -16.68 2.48 -2.91
CA LEU A 201 -15.26 2.78 -3.01
C LEU A 201 -14.96 3.69 -4.21
N LYS A 202 -15.58 3.43 -5.38
CA LYS A 202 -15.40 4.27 -6.58
C LYS A 202 -15.92 5.71 -6.43
N LYS A 203 -16.86 5.96 -5.52
CA LYS A 203 -17.34 7.33 -5.21
C LYS A 203 -16.25 8.17 -4.52
N GLN A 204 -15.30 7.54 -3.83
CA GLN A 204 -14.22 8.22 -3.15
C GLN A 204 -13.13 8.62 -4.17
N ARG A 205 -13.02 9.92 -4.48
CA ARG A 205 -12.07 10.43 -5.50
C ARG A 205 -10.61 10.09 -5.19
N PHE A 206 -10.29 9.93 -3.91
CA PHE A 206 -8.96 9.62 -3.40
C PHE A 206 -8.62 8.12 -3.47
N ILE A 207 -9.57 7.26 -3.85
CA ILE A 207 -9.38 5.81 -3.98
C ILE A 207 -9.22 5.42 -5.45
N GLN A 208 -8.35 4.45 -5.71
CA GLN A 208 -8.27 3.74 -6.98
C GLN A 208 -8.41 2.24 -6.71
N LEU A 209 -9.40 1.61 -7.33
CA LEU A 209 -9.51 0.15 -7.29
C LEU A 209 -8.49 -0.46 -8.24
N VAL A 210 -7.81 -1.50 -7.77
CA VAL A 210 -6.81 -2.24 -8.54
C VAL A 210 -7.14 -3.73 -8.53
N ASP A 211 -6.57 -4.48 -9.47
CA ASP A 211 -6.68 -5.94 -9.51
C ASP A 211 -5.55 -6.64 -8.73
N ARG A 212 -5.62 -7.98 -8.65
CA ARG A 212 -4.67 -8.81 -7.90
C ARG A 212 -3.20 -8.71 -8.35
N ASN A 213 -2.95 -8.22 -9.56
CA ASN A 213 -1.59 -8.14 -10.13
C ASN A 213 -0.91 -6.81 -9.78
N VAL A 214 -1.63 -5.87 -9.19
CA VAL A 214 -1.09 -4.61 -8.69
C VAL A 214 -0.99 -4.71 -7.17
N VAL A 215 0.16 -4.35 -6.60
CA VAL A 215 0.33 -4.28 -5.15
C VAL A 215 -0.56 -3.16 -4.60
N PRO A 216 -1.62 -3.46 -3.83
CA PRO A 216 -2.50 -2.42 -3.30
C PRO A 216 -1.90 -1.83 -2.01
N ASP A 217 -2.33 -0.62 -1.63
CA ASP A 217 -2.07 -0.07 -0.29
C ASP A 217 -2.85 -0.86 0.77
N LYS A 218 -4.12 -1.13 0.44
CA LYS A 218 -5.05 -1.84 1.31
C LYS A 218 -5.82 -2.91 0.55
N PHE A 219 -6.18 -3.95 1.28
CA PHE A 219 -6.88 -5.12 0.79
C PHE A 219 -8.14 -5.29 1.62
N ILE A 220 -9.29 -5.52 0.99
CA ILE A 220 -10.56 -5.70 1.70
C ILE A 220 -11.06 -7.13 1.50
N LYS A 221 -11.16 -7.87 2.62
CA LYS A 221 -11.79 -9.20 2.71
C LYS A 221 -13.16 -9.10 3.33
N THR A 222 -14.09 -9.87 2.80
CA THR A 222 -15.44 -9.99 3.36
C THR A 222 -15.86 -11.45 3.45
N TRP A 223 -16.64 -11.73 4.50
CA TRP A 223 -17.23 -13.04 4.76
C TRP A 223 -18.73 -12.87 4.96
N ILE A 224 -19.52 -13.75 4.35
CA ILE A 224 -20.97 -13.83 4.51
C ILE A 224 -21.30 -15.18 5.14
N SER A 225 -21.92 -15.14 6.31
CA SER A 225 -22.29 -16.31 7.11
C SER A 225 -23.77 -16.27 7.47
N LYS A 226 -24.43 -17.45 7.56
CA LYS A 226 -25.81 -17.54 8.04
C LYS A 226 -25.84 -17.31 9.56
N THR A 227 -26.91 -16.68 10.02
CA THR A 227 -27.24 -16.56 11.44
C THR A 227 -28.74 -16.76 11.64
N ASP A 228 -29.16 -16.99 12.90
CA ASP A 228 -30.57 -17.07 13.28
C ASP A 228 -31.39 -18.06 12.41
N GLY A 229 -30.83 -19.25 12.18
CA GLY A 229 -31.45 -20.30 11.36
C GLY A 229 -31.56 -19.96 9.87
N GLY A 230 -30.78 -19.00 9.38
CA GLY A 230 -30.79 -18.54 7.98
C GLY A 230 -31.72 -17.36 7.71
N LYS A 231 -32.42 -16.84 8.72
CA LYS A 231 -33.25 -15.63 8.61
C LYS A 231 -32.40 -14.37 8.41
N MET A 232 -31.23 -14.35 9.04
CA MET A 232 -30.30 -13.22 9.02
C MET A 232 -28.94 -13.66 8.47
N LEU A 233 -28.23 -12.71 7.88
CA LEU A 233 -26.86 -12.88 7.43
C LEU A 233 -25.95 -12.02 8.30
N LYS A 234 -24.81 -12.58 8.68
CA LYS A 234 -23.71 -11.84 9.29
C LYS A 234 -22.64 -11.59 8.24
N VAL A 235 -22.35 -10.32 8.01
CA VAL A 235 -21.30 -9.85 7.10
C VAL A 235 -20.14 -9.33 7.94
N ARG A 236 -19.00 -10.01 7.87
CA ARG A 236 -17.74 -9.57 8.51
C ARG A 236 -16.82 -9.00 7.43
N MET A 237 -16.21 -7.86 7.70
CA MET A 237 -15.24 -7.22 6.80
C MET A 237 -13.93 -6.96 7.54
N LYS A 238 -12.81 -7.21 6.86
CA LYS A 238 -11.47 -6.80 7.29
C LYS A 238 -10.85 -5.96 6.18
N VAL A 239 -10.42 -4.75 6.52
CA VAL A 239 -9.49 -3.96 5.71
C VAL A 239 -8.09 -4.33 6.17
N ILE A 240 -7.13 -4.51 5.27
CA ILE A 240 -5.80 -5.03 5.57
C ILE A 240 -4.78 -4.14 4.86
N ASN A 241 -3.90 -3.48 5.60
CA ASN A 241 -2.76 -2.74 5.06
C ASN A 241 -1.63 -3.71 4.69
N VAL A 242 -1.26 -3.72 3.41
CA VAL A 242 -0.29 -4.66 2.84
C VAL A 242 1.12 -4.42 3.36
N ASN A 243 1.47 -3.16 3.67
CA ASN A 243 2.83 -2.79 4.08
C ASN A 243 3.08 -2.89 5.59
N LEU A 244 2.02 -2.89 6.41
CA LEU A 244 2.16 -2.90 7.86
C LEU A 244 1.77 -4.23 8.52
N ASN A 245 1.06 -5.11 7.81
CA ASN A 245 0.69 -6.47 8.22
C ASN A 245 0.31 -6.64 9.72
N LYS A 246 -0.43 -5.68 10.32
CA LYS A 246 -0.67 -5.61 11.78
C LYS A 246 -2.05 -5.06 12.18
N SER A 247 -2.65 -5.77 13.15
CA SER A 247 -3.89 -5.62 13.96
C SER A 247 -5.06 -4.81 13.39
N TRP A 248 -6.17 -5.51 13.10
CA TRP A 248 -7.41 -4.95 12.57
C TRP A 248 -8.55 -5.20 13.52
N GLN A 249 -9.35 -4.17 13.79
CA GLN A 249 -10.69 -4.37 14.30
C GLN A 249 -11.58 -4.75 13.11
N PRO A 250 -12.11 -5.99 13.03
CA PRO A 250 -13.03 -6.35 11.97
C PRO A 250 -14.32 -5.54 12.12
N TYR A 251 -14.93 -5.16 11.00
CA TYR A 251 -16.28 -4.60 10.99
C TYR A 251 -17.26 -5.76 10.88
N GLU A 252 -18.34 -5.71 11.65
CA GLU A 252 -19.39 -6.72 11.58
C GLU A 252 -20.76 -6.05 11.50
N ILE A 253 -21.61 -6.55 10.61
CA ILE A 253 -22.99 -6.10 10.50
C ILE A 253 -23.91 -7.30 10.28
N LYS A 254 -25.02 -7.34 11.02
CA LYS A 254 -26.12 -8.27 10.77
C LYS A 254 -27.10 -7.62 9.81
N SER A 255 -27.51 -8.35 8.77
CA SER A 255 -28.39 -7.86 7.72
C SER A 255 -29.37 -8.94 7.30
N SER A 256 -30.63 -8.57 7.03
CA SER A 256 -31.51 -9.42 6.25
C SER A 256 -30.97 -9.61 4.83
N PRO A 257 -31.32 -10.73 4.15
CA PRO A 257 -30.86 -10.98 2.77
C PRO A 257 -31.16 -9.84 1.79
N GLY A 258 -32.31 -9.17 1.94
CA GLY A 258 -32.73 -8.06 1.07
C GLY A 258 -31.90 -6.78 1.25
N LYS A 259 -31.14 -6.65 2.34
CA LYS A 259 -30.37 -5.43 2.67
C LYS A 259 -28.86 -5.56 2.51
N LEU A 260 -28.36 -6.64 1.89
CA LEU A 260 -26.92 -6.84 1.69
C LEU A 260 -26.20 -5.69 0.97
N ALA A 261 -26.86 -5.06 0.00
CA ALA A 261 -26.30 -3.90 -0.70
C ALA A 261 -26.19 -2.67 0.23
N GLU A 262 -27.09 -2.52 1.20
CA GLU A 262 -27.00 -1.47 2.22
C GLU A 262 -25.92 -1.82 3.25
N ALA A 263 -25.83 -3.08 3.67
CA ALA A 263 -24.79 -3.57 4.56
C ALA A 263 -23.38 -3.29 3.99
N GLY A 264 -23.16 -3.62 2.71
CA GLY A 264 -21.89 -3.32 2.03
C GLY A 264 -21.59 -1.82 1.95
N ARG A 265 -22.61 -0.97 1.76
CA ARG A 265 -22.45 0.49 1.77
C ARG A 265 -22.02 0.99 3.14
N LYS A 266 -22.71 0.59 4.21
CA LYS A 266 -22.40 1.00 5.60
C LYS A 266 -21.02 0.54 6.04
N LEU A 267 -20.61 -0.67 5.67
CA LEU A 267 -19.27 -1.18 5.96
C LEU A 267 -18.18 -0.31 5.32
N ILE A 268 -18.32 0.02 4.03
CA ILE A 268 -17.35 0.89 3.34
C ILE A 268 -17.38 2.31 3.89
N GLU A 269 -18.56 2.86 4.17
CA GLU A 269 -18.70 4.19 4.79
C GLU A 269 -17.94 4.24 6.11
N LYS A 270 -18.19 3.27 7.00
CA LYS A 270 -17.50 3.22 8.29
C LYS A 270 -15.99 3.04 8.16
N ALA A 271 -15.54 2.10 7.32
CA ALA A 271 -14.11 1.95 7.06
C ALA A 271 -13.49 3.20 6.43
N THR A 272 -14.25 3.94 5.63
CA THR A 272 -13.79 5.20 5.02
C THR A 272 -13.49 6.24 6.09
N GLU A 273 -14.40 6.40 7.06
CA GLU A 273 -14.25 7.29 8.21
C GLU A 273 -13.11 6.87 9.13
N ASP A 274 -13.04 5.59 9.46
CA ASP A 274 -12.13 5.07 10.49
C ASP A 274 -10.68 4.95 9.97
N GLU A 275 -10.47 4.58 8.71
CA GLU A 275 -9.11 4.21 8.27
C GLU A 275 -8.73 4.45 6.79
N LEU A 276 -9.68 4.56 5.85
CA LEU A 276 -9.30 4.74 4.43
C LEU A 276 -8.88 6.18 4.13
N LYS A 277 -9.63 7.19 4.61
CA LYS A 277 -9.24 8.61 4.49
C LYS A 277 -7.85 8.82 5.10
N MET A 278 -7.62 8.25 6.28
CA MET A 278 -6.32 8.26 6.95
C MET A 278 -5.20 7.66 6.12
N GLY A 279 -5.41 6.43 5.62
CA GLY A 279 -4.41 5.74 4.80
C GLY A 279 -3.99 6.57 3.58
N TYR A 280 -4.94 7.27 2.96
CA TYR A 280 -4.64 8.19 1.86
C TYR A 280 -3.80 9.39 2.30
N VAL A 281 -4.17 10.06 3.38
CA VAL A 281 -3.44 11.25 3.85
C VAL A 281 -2.02 10.87 4.25
N LEU A 282 -1.85 9.83 5.08
CA LEU A 282 -0.53 9.33 5.48
C LEU A 282 0.36 9.09 4.28
N LYS A 283 -0.16 8.36 3.28
CA LYS A 283 0.55 8.06 2.05
C LYS A 283 1.03 9.34 1.34
N ASN A 284 0.16 10.32 1.19
CA ASN A 284 0.50 11.55 0.48
C ASN A 284 1.41 12.47 1.30
N LEU A 285 1.22 12.60 2.62
CA LEU A 285 2.11 13.36 3.50
C LEU A 285 3.53 12.79 3.52
N ILE A 286 3.67 11.46 3.56
CA ILE A 286 4.96 10.79 3.43
C ILE A 286 5.61 11.10 2.08
N ALA A 287 4.82 11.07 1.00
CA ALA A 287 5.28 11.29 -0.37
C ALA A 287 5.66 12.74 -0.66
N ILE A 288 5.23 13.73 0.14
CA ILE A 288 5.69 15.12 0.03
C ILE A 288 7.19 15.14 0.26
N LYS A 289 7.93 15.23 -0.83
CA LYS A 289 9.36 15.42 -0.86
C LYS A 289 9.67 16.41 -1.95
N ASN A 290 10.63 17.27 -1.70
CA ASN A 290 11.12 18.15 -2.73
C ASN A 290 12.22 17.43 -3.55
N PRO A 291 11.97 17.12 -4.84
CA PRO A 291 12.94 16.38 -5.66
C PRO A 291 14.21 17.17 -5.98
N ALA A 292 14.20 18.51 -5.88
CA ALA A 292 15.39 19.36 -6.04
C ALA A 292 15.57 20.32 -4.85
N GLN A 293 15.46 19.75 -3.65
CA GLN A 293 15.61 20.47 -2.40
C GLN A 293 16.96 21.20 -2.33
N ALA A 294 16.90 22.53 -2.17
CA ALA A 294 18.09 23.38 -2.22
C ALA A 294 18.90 23.42 -0.90
N PHE A 295 18.36 22.89 0.21
CA PHE A 295 18.99 22.93 1.55
C PHE A 295 18.47 21.79 2.42
N LYS A 296 19.28 21.24 3.34
CA LYS A 296 18.84 20.13 4.20
C LYS A 296 18.22 20.62 5.51
N ILE A 297 17.49 19.70 6.14
CA ILE A 297 16.96 19.85 7.50
C ILE A 297 17.44 18.64 8.26
N ASN A 298 18.26 18.84 9.29
CA ASN A 298 18.60 17.76 10.22
C ASN A 298 17.43 17.61 11.21
N LEU A 299 16.78 16.46 11.18
CA LEU A 299 15.64 16.11 12.03
C LEU A 299 15.95 14.82 12.80
N SER A 300 15.76 14.85 14.11
CA SER A 300 15.90 13.67 14.96
C SER A 300 14.91 13.69 16.12
N VAL A 301 14.62 12.52 16.66
CA VAL A 301 13.92 12.33 17.94
C VAL A 301 14.88 11.77 18.98
N ASP A 302 14.56 11.90 20.26
CA ASP A 302 15.44 11.47 21.36
C ASP A 302 15.50 9.94 21.54
N LYS A 303 14.50 9.19 21.05
CA LYS A 303 14.48 7.72 21.06
C LYS A 303 13.93 7.16 19.75
N GLU A 304 14.28 5.93 19.41
CA GLU A 304 13.68 5.22 18.27
C GLU A 304 12.43 4.40 18.70
N VAL A 305 12.32 4.08 19.99
CA VAL A 305 11.22 3.30 20.57
C VAL A 305 10.74 3.97 21.86
N TYR A 306 9.44 4.23 21.93
CA TYR A 306 8.74 4.85 23.06
C TYR A 306 7.68 3.90 23.63
N LYS A 307 7.35 4.08 24.90
CA LYS A 307 6.18 3.48 25.55
C LYS A 307 5.05 4.51 25.61
N ILE A 308 3.82 4.04 25.73
CA ILE A 308 2.67 4.92 25.99
C ILE A 308 2.93 5.64 27.32
N GLY A 309 2.75 6.97 27.32
CA GLY A 309 3.07 7.87 28.44
C GLY A 309 4.51 8.42 28.43
N ASP A 310 5.39 7.95 27.53
CA ASP A 310 6.70 8.60 27.37
C ASP A 310 6.54 9.98 26.74
N THR A 311 7.49 10.88 26.99
CA THR A 311 7.55 12.19 26.32
C THR A 311 8.52 12.16 25.13
N VAL A 312 8.16 12.82 24.03
CA VAL A 312 9.00 12.98 22.82
C VAL A 312 9.69 14.33 22.82
N LYS A 313 10.99 14.35 22.49
CA LYS A 313 11.73 15.58 22.15
C LYS A 313 12.20 15.52 20.69
N ILE A 314 11.71 16.46 19.89
CA ILE A 314 12.06 16.58 18.48
C ILE A 314 13.16 17.62 18.35
N THR A 315 14.25 17.32 17.64
CA THR A 315 15.32 18.28 17.34
C THR A 315 15.31 18.63 15.86
N VAL A 316 15.35 19.93 15.54
CA VAL A 316 15.35 20.46 14.18
C VAL A 316 16.51 21.43 13.99
N GLN A 317 17.20 21.33 12.85
CA GLN A 317 18.24 22.27 12.44
C GLN A 317 18.26 22.42 10.92
N PRO A 318 17.76 23.54 10.36
CA PRO A 318 17.82 23.81 8.92
C PRO A 318 19.19 24.36 8.50
N GLU A 319 19.60 24.11 7.26
CA GLU A 319 20.83 24.69 6.66
C GLU A 319 20.62 26.10 6.06
N ARG A 320 19.39 26.62 6.10
CA ARG A 320 19.00 27.90 5.50
C ARG A 320 17.99 28.62 6.37
N ASP A 321 17.98 29.96 6.31
CA ASP A 321 16.90 30.76 6.88
C ASP A 321 15.56 30.34 6.27
N CYS A 322 14.62 29.89 7.11
CA CYS A 322 13.32 29.36 6.67
C CYS A 322 12.27 29.38 7.78
N TYR A 323 11.01 29.33 7.37
CA TYR A 323 9.85 29.05 8.23
C TYR A 323 9.68 27.55 8.39
N ILE A 324 9.64 27.06 9.63
CA ILE A 324 9.48 25.65 9.96
C ILE A 324 8.03 25.34 10.31
N THR A 325 7.49 24.24 9.79
CA THR A 325 6.27 23.60 10.25
C THR A 325 6.58 22.16 10.61
N VAL A 326 6.22 21.72 11.81
CA VAL A 326 6.41 20.36 12.30
C VAL A 326 5.05 19.72 12.50
N LEU A 327 4.81 18.65 11.75
CA LEU A 327 3.63 17.83 11.83
C LEU A 327 4.00 16.53 12.53
N ASP A 328 3.15 16.09 13.45
CA ASP A 328 3.15 14.73 13.94
C ASP A 328 1.96 13.97 13.35
N ILE A 329 2.18 12.72 12.95
CA ILE A 329 1.13 11.83 12.49
C ILE A 329 1.17 10.56 13.34
N THR A 330 0.21 10.51 14.26
CA THR A 330 0.09 9.47 15.27
C THR A 330 -0.32 8.12 14.69
N THR A 331 -0.05 7.06 15.46
CA THR A 331 -0.50 5.69 15.16
C THR A 331 -2.01 5.53 15.07
N SER A 332 -2.76 6.43 15.72
CA SER A 332 -4.22 6.46 15.70
C SER A 332 -4.80 7.07 14.42
N GLY A 333 -3.97 7.70 13.59
CA GLY A 333 -4.46 8.50 12.48
C GLY A 333 -5.03 9.84 12.95
N LYS A 334 -4.35 10.50 13.88
CA LYS A 334 -4.53 11.95 14.10
C LYS A 334 -3.25 12.63 13.66
N ALA A 335 -3.38 13.79 13.03
CA ALA A 335 -2.24 14.64 12.76
C ALA A 335 -2.29 15.89 13.63
N TYR A 336 -1.14 16.29 14.16
CA TYR A 336 -0.97 17.49 14.99
C TYR A 336 0.00 18.44 14.31
N VAL A 337 -0.32 19.73 14.31
CA VAL A 337 0.65 20.79 14.00
C VAL A 337 1.36 21.11 15.31
N LEU A 338 2.48 20.42 15.54
CA LEU A 338 3.28 20.59 16.75
C LEU A 338 4.00 21.93 16.79
N PHE A 339 4.37 22.49 15.63
CA PHE A 339 5.05 23.78 15.54
C PHE A 339 4.77 24.46 14.19
N PRO A 340 4.51 25.79 14.14
CA PRO A 340 4.21 26.64 15.31
C PRO A 340 2.91 26.23 15.98
N ASN A 341 2.77 26.55 17.27
CA ASN A 341 1.56 26.32 18.05
C ASN A 341 1.26 27.53 18.97
N GLN A 342 0.25 27.44 19.83
CA GLN A 342 -0.14 28.57 20.69
C GLN A 342 0.94 28.96 21.72
N TYR A 343 1.76 28.01 22.15
CA TYR A 343 2.88 28.21 23.08
C TYR A 343 4.12 28.77 22.38
N GLU A 344 4.36 28.36 21.13
CA GLU A 344 5.57 28.68 20.36
C GLU A 344 5.21 29.11 18.94
N LYS A 345 5.04 30.43 18.73
CA LYS A 345 4.51 31.02 17.48
C LYS A 345 5.57 31.39 16.45
N GLU A 346 6.76 31.79 16.91
CA GLU A 346 7.83 32.28 16.04
C GLU A 346 8.52 31.11 15.33
N ASN A 347 8.18 30.90 14.06
CA ASN A 347 8.67 29.76 13.28
C ASN A 347 9.72 30.12 12.22
N LEU A 348 10.18 31.37 12.15
CA LEU A 348 11.34 31.77 11.35
C LEU A 348 12.63 31.36 12.06
N VAL A 349 13.35 30.40 11.48
CA VAL A 349 14.58 29.83 12.03
C VAL A 349 15.76 30.20 11.13
N ARG A 350 16.89 30.58 11.73
CA ARG A 350 18.11 30.94 10.99
C ARG A 350 18.90 29.71 10.55
N ALA A 351 19.67 29.85 9.49
CA ALA A 351 20.58 28.82 9.00
C ALA A 351 21.50 28.33 10.13
N GLY A 352 21.57 27.01 10.31
CA GLY A 352 22.38 26.35 11.34
C GLY A 352 21.83 26.44 12.76
N GLN A 353 20.77 27.21 13.02
CA GLN A 353 20.16 27.30 14.34
C GLN A 353 19.47 25.98 14.69
N ARG A 354 19.94 25.34 15.76
CA ARG A 354 19.37 24.11 16.30
C ARG A 354 18.38 24.45 17.41
N PHE A 355 17.20 23.83 17.39
CA PHE A 355 16.19 23.96 18.44
C PHE A 355 15.48 22.63 18.68
N THR A 356 14.79 22.53 19.83
CA THR A 356 13.99 21.37 20.20
C THR A 356 12.52 21.75 20.32
N ILE A 357 11.62 20.80 20.05
CA ILE A 357 10.17 20.94 20.26
C ILE A 357 9.77 19.83 21.25
N PRO A 358 9.14 20.18 22.39
CA PRO A 358 8.91 21.54 22.88
C PRO A 358 10.21 22.32 23.17
N SER A 359 10.23 23.64 22.95
CA SER A 359 11.35 24.51 23.39
C SER A 359 11.05 25.25 24.70
N VAL A 360 9.77 25.26 25.10
CA VAL A 360 9.27 25.86 26.34
C VAL A 360 8.79 24.79 27.33
N GLY A 361 8.66 25.16 28.60
CA GLY A 361 8.20 24.25 29.65
C GLY A 361 6.68 24.16 29.82
N ASP A 362 5.91 24.87 28.97
CA ASP A 362 4.45 24.99 29.10
C ASP A 362 3.66 23.77 28.60
N TYR A 363 4.31 22.86 27.84
CA TYR A 363 3.70 21.64 27.36
C TYR A 363 4.73 20.53 27.11
N GLU A 364 4.23 19.29 27.06
CA GLU A 364 4.99 18.11 26.69
C GLU A 364 4.29 17.37 25.54
N ILE A 365 5.05 16.64 24.73
CA ILE A 365 4.50 15.76 23.70
C ILE A 365 4.45 14.35 24.29
N GLU A 366 3.33 13.98 24.89
CA GLU A 366 3.13 12.65 25.45
C GLU A 366 2.71 11.64 24.37
N VAL A 367 3.38 10.49 24.34
CA VAL A 367 3.11 9.39 23.42
C VAL A 367 1.81 8.69 23.83
N GLY A 368 0.80 8.79 22.96
CA GLY A 368 -0.51 8.15 23.15
C GLY A 368 -0.86 7.13 22.06
N GLY A 369 -2.12 6.69 22.07
CA GLY A 369 -2.67 5.85 21.00
C GLY A 369 -2.19 4.39 21.01
N PRO A 370 -2.61 3.59 20.01
CA PRO A 370 -2.23 2.19 19.92
C PRO A 370 -0.74 2.01 19.54
N PRO A 371 -0.13 0.87 19.89
CA PRO A 371 1.21 0.52 19.45
C PRO A 371 1.34 0.52 17.92
N GLY A 372 2.39 1.14 17.39
CA GLY A 372 2.54 1.33 15.95
C GLY A 372 3.80 2.11 15.57
N ILE A 373 3.80 2.64 14.35
CA ILE A 373 4.82 3.57 13.86
C ILE A 373 4.19 4.95 13.76
N GLU A 374 4.83 5.92 14.39
CA GLU A 374 4.47 7.33 14.37
C GLU A 374 5.51 8.07 13.53
N MET A 375 5.11 9.17 12.90
CA MET A 375 5.97 9.95 12.02
C MET A 375 5.91 11.43 12.36
N VAL A 376 7.09 12.02 12.53
CA VAL A 376 7.26 13.46 12.52
C VAL A 376 7.71 13.90 11.15
N LYS A 377 7.03 14.89 10.59
CA LYS A 377 7.31 15.50 9.29
C LYS A 377 7.63 16.98 9.50
N VAL A 378 8.79 17.41 9.03
CA VAL A 378 9.14 18.82 8.94
C VAL A 378 8.96 19.31 7.52
N ILE A 379 8.29 20.45 7.36
CA ILE A 379 8.21 21.22 6.13
C ILE A 379 8.87 22.57 6.41
N ALA A 380 9.94 22.88 5.68
CA ALA A 380 10.63 24.16 5.75
C ALA A 380 10.38 24.96 4.48
N THR A 381 10.08 26.25 4.61
CA THR A 381 9.65 27.11 3.51
C THR A 381 10.33 28.48 3.59
N THR A 382 10.60 29.14 2.47
CA THR A 382 11.18 30.50 2.47
C THR A 382 10.15 31.61 2.71
N LYS A 383 8.86 31.26 2.72
CA LYS A 383 7.73 32.14 3.02
C LYS A 383 6.82 31.40 4.00
N PRO A 384 6.15 32.10 4.94
CA PRO A 384 5.27 31.43 5.90
C PRO A 384 4.12 30.72 5.19
N LEU A 385 3.80 29.50 5.64
CA LEU A 385 2.59 28.77 5.23
C LEU A 385 1.36 29.40 5.88
N ASP A 386 0.24 29.46 5.16
CA ASP A 386 -1.02 29.95 5.72
C ASP A 386 -1.73 28.86 6.53
N LEU A 387 -1.23 28.63 7.75
CA LEU A 387 -1.84 27.70 8.71
C LEU A 387 -3.22 28.19 9.21
N GLY A 388 -3.52 29.47 9.07
CA GLY A 388 -4.80 30.05 9.49
C GLY A 388 -5.97 29.66 8.58
N SER A 389 -5.67 29.27 7.34
CA SER A 389 -6.66 28.73 6.39
C SER A 389 -7.14 27.32 6.74
N LEU A 390 -6.43 26.62 7.63
CA LEU A 390 -6.76 25.25 8.03
C LEU A 390 -7.96 25.24 8.99
N ASN A 391 -8.85 24.28 8.80
CA ASN A 391 -9.97 24.01 9.71
C ASN A 391 -9.66 22.79 10.58
N PRO A 392 -9.01 22.95 11.76
CA PRO A 392 -8.75 21.85 12.69
C PRO A 392 -10.05 21.35 13.33
N ASP A 393 -10.02 20.14 13.88
CA ASP A 393 -11.19 19.55 14.53
C ASP A 393 -11.59 20.32 15.80
N ASP A 394 -10.60 20.86 16.51
CA ASP A 394 -10.81 21.80 17.61
C ASP A 394 -10.02 23.10 17.36
N PRO A 395 -10.71 24.17 16.90
CA PRO A 395 -10.10 25.48 16.71
C PRO A 395 -9.59 26.13 18.01
N ASN A 396 -10.02 25.70 19.18
CA ASN A 396 -9.58 26.26 20.47
C ASN A 396 -8.41 25.50 21.09
N SER A 397 -8.09 24.30 20.59
CA SER A 397 -6.94 23.53 21.08
C SER A 397 -5.63 24.32 20.90
N PRO A 398 -4.76 24.42 21.92
CA PRO A 398 -3.45 25.08 21.82
C PRO A 398 -2.54 24.47 20.75
N ILE A 399 -2.69 23.16 20.52
CA ILE A 399 -2.03 22.41 19.45
C ILE A 399 -3.12 21.90 18.51
N LYS A 400 -3.11 22.39 17.27
CA LYS A 400 -4.16 22.08 16.29
C LYS A 400 -4.04 20.62 15.85
N PHE A 401 -5.16 19.90 15.85
CA PHE A 401 -5.23 18.53 15.39
C PHE A 401 -6.31 18.31 14.34
N PHE A 402 -6.09 17.30 13.53
CA PHE A 402 -6.91 16.98 12.36
C PHE A 402 -7.18 15.47 12.33
N SER A 403 -8.45 15.12 12.13
CA SER A 403 -8.94 13.77 11.88
C SER A 403 -9.90 13.75 10.69
N SER A 404 -10.20 12.53 10.21
CA SER A 404 -11.21 12.25 9.18
C SER A 404 -11.20 13.23 7.99
N ASP A 405 -12.16 14.16 7.92
CA ASP A 405 -12.38 15.05 6.76
C ASP A 405 -11.47 16.27 6.72
N ASN A 406 -11.10 16.81 7.89
CA ASN A 406 -10.25 18.00 7.94
C ASN A 406 -8.80 17.69 7.56
N LEU A 407 -8.39 16.43 7.73
CA LEU A 407 -7.03 15.98 7.52
C LEU A 407 -6.52 16.14 6.07
N PHE A 408 -7.41 16.07 5.07
CA PHE A 408 -7.04 16.27 3.67
C PHE A 408 -6.41 17.65 3.41
N GLN A 409 -6.74 18.65 4.22
CA GLN A 409 -6.19 20.00 4.10
C GLN A 409 -4.67 20.03 4.36
N LEU A 410 -4.13 19.10 5.17
CA LEU A 410 -2.69 19.02 5.42
C LEU A 410 -1.89 18.51 4.21
N VAL A 411 -2.50 17.67 3.37
CA VAL A 411 -1.88 17.23 2.10
C VAL A 411 -1.78 18.40 1.12
N ASP A 412 -2.81 19.22 1.12
CA ASP A 412 -2.92 20.38 0.25
C ASP A 412 -2.05 21.56 0.71
N LEU A 413 -1.77 21.70 2.02
CA LEU A 413 -1.06 22.84 2.60
C LEU A 413 0.24 23.18 1.86
N PRO A 414 1.24 22.27 1.75
CA PRO A 414 2.44 22.56 0.98
C PRO A 414 2.20 22.56 -0.54
N THR A 415 1.20 21.88 -1.08
CA THR A 415 1.02 21.84 -2.54
C THR A 415 0.31 23.07 -3.11
N LYS A 416 -0.62 23.67 -2.35
CA LYS A 416 -1.32 24.93 -2.68
C LYS A 416 -0.40 26.14 -2.51
N ASP A 417 0.36 26.21 -1.42
CA ASP A 417 1.22 27.37 -1.13
C ASP A 417 2.55 27.34 -1.87
N LEU A 418 3.10 26.15 -2.16
CA LEU A 418 4.42 26.00 -2.80
C LEU A 418 4.34 25.77 -4.30
N ASN A 419 3.12 25.61 -4.86
CA ASN A 419 2.82 25.48 -6.29
C ASN A 419 3.78 24.58 -7.08
N LEU A 420 4.37 23.56 -6.46
CA LEU A 420 5.47 22.72 -6.97
C LEU A 420 6.64 23.50 -7.63
N VAL A 421 6.67 24.83 -7.53
CA VAL A 421 7.54 25.79 -8.19
C VAL A 421 7.46 27.11 -7.39
N PRO A 422 8.58 27.67 -6.92
CA PRO A 422 9.95 27.26 -7.21
C PRO A 422 10.47 26.15 -6.28
N VAL A 423 11.04 25.12 -6.89
CA VAL A 423 11.60 23.93 -6.21
C VAL A 423 12.74 24.29 -5.23
N ASN A 424 13.33 25.50 -5.28
CA ASN A 424 14.37 25.94 -4.34
C ASN A 424 13.84 26.70 -3.10
N GLN A 425 12.52 26.84 -2.94
CA GLN A 425 11.88 27.62 -1.87
C GLN A 425 11.38 26.79 -0.69
N TRP A 426 11.57 25.47 -0.72
CA TRP A 426 11.16 24.63 0.38
C TRP A 426 12.00 23.37 0.51
N ALA A 427 11.84 22.70 1.63
CA ALA A 427 12.53 21.48 1.99
C ALA A 427 11.61 20.65 2.89
N SER A 428 11.82 19.34 2.92
CA SER A 428 11.09 18.50 3.87
C SER A 428 11.96 17.37 4.38
N GLU A 429 11.83 17.03 5.65
CA GLU A 429 12.46 15.86 6.23
C GLU A 429 11.45 15.11 7.11
N SER A 430 11.61 13.81 7.28
CA SER A 430 10.73 12.99 8.11
C SER A 430 11.54 12.03 8.98
N VAL A 431 11.11 11.83 10.21
CA VAL A 431 11.64 10.79 11.10
C VAL A 431 10.48 9.96 11.63
N THR A 432 10.69 8.66 11.72
CA THR A 432 9.70 7.73 12.28
C THR A 432 10.22 7.14 13.57
N PHE A 433 9.33 6.93 14.53
CA PHE A 433 9.64 6.19 15.75
C PHE A 433 8.53 5.18 16.05
N LYS A 434 8.82 4.25 16.96
CA LYS A 434 7.94 3.14 17.28
C LYS A 434 7.32 3.32 18.66
N ILE A 435 6.04 3.04 18.80
CA ILE A 435 5.34 2.95 20.08
C ILE A 435 5.17 1.46 20.47
N GLY A 436 5.74 1.04 21.59
CA GLY A 436 5.61 -0.29 22.20
C GLY A 436 6.55 -1.40 21.67
N GLU A 437 6.66 -2.49 22.43
CA GLU A 437 7.43 -3.69 22.06
C GLU A 437 6.63 -4.74 21.27
N ARG A 438 7.37 -5.65 20.62
CA ARG A 438 6.93 -6.62 19.60
C ARG A 438 6.16 -7.80 20.23
N ASN A 439 5.06 -7.58 20.95
CA ASN A 439 4.12 -8.66 21.33
C ASN A 439 2.75 -8.13 21.81
N ILE A 440 1.94 -7.61 20.89
CA ILE A 440 0.58 -7.12 21.19
C ILE A 440 -0.43 -7.68 20.16
N TYR A 441 -0.02 -8.68 19.37
CA TYR A 441 -0.75 -9.15 18.18
C TYR A 441 -1.34 -10.56 18.33
N ARG A 442 -1.40 -11.12 19.55
CA ARG A 442 -1.92 -12.48 19.76
C ARG A 442 -3.43 -12.57 19.97
N GLU A 443 -4.11 -11.46 20.24
CA GLU A 443 -5.57 -11.46 20.44
C GLU A 443 -6.24 -10.76 19.25
N GLU A 444 -7.15 -11.46 18.56
CA GLU A 444 -8.08 -10.80 17.65
C GLU A 444 -8.87 -9.76 18.46
N ARG A 445 -8.83 -8.49 18.06
CA ARG A 445 -9.67 -7.46 18.67
C ARG A 445 -11.14 -7.79 18.42
N GLU A 446 -11.99 -7.51 19.40
CA GLU A 446 -13.44 -7.66 19.23
C GLU A 446 -13.93 -6.84 18.02
N PRO A 447 -14.82 -7.42 17.18
CA PRO A 447 -15.33 -6.71 16.02
C PRO A 447 -16.05 -5.42 16.41
N LEU A 448 -15.94 -4.40 15.56
CA LEU A 448 -16.80 -3.22 15.61
C LEU A 448 -18.18 -3.63 15.09
N ILE A 449 -19.12 -3.81 16.01
CA ILE A 449 -20.50 -4.18 15.69
C ILE A 449 -21.26 -2.94 15.20
N LEU A 450 -21.72 -2.98 13.95
CA LEU A 450 -22.55 -1.94 13.36
C LEU A 450 -24.04 -2.21 13.62
N PRO A 451 -24.88 -1.15 13.60
CA PRO A 451 -26.33 -1.29 13.75
C PRO A 451 -26.90 -2.30 12.76
N MET A 452 -27.70 -3.22 13.29
CA MET A 452 -28.37 -4.26 12.50
C MET A 452 -29.28 -3.65 11.43
N LEU A 453 -29.39 -4.33 10.29
CA LEU A 453 -30.26 -4.00 9.18
C LEU A 453 -31.34 -5.08 9.02
N GLU A 454 -32.55 -4.79 9.50
CA GLU A 454 -33.73 -5.66 9.35
C GLU A 454 -34.39 -5.55 7.99
#